data_AF-A0A3M1B1D3-F1
#
_entry.id   AF-A0A3M1B1D3-F1
#
_cell.length_a   1.000
_cell.length_b   1.000
_cell.length_c   1.000
_cell.angle_alpha   90.00
_cell.angle_beta   90.00
_cell.angle_gamma   90.00
#
_symmetry.space_group_name_H-M   'P 1'
#
loop_
_entity.id
_entity.type
_entity.pdbx_description
1 polymer ?
#
loop_
_entity_poly.entity_id
_entity_poly.type
_entity_poly.pdbx_seq_one_letter_code
_entity_poly.pdbx_strand_id
1 'polypeptide(L)'
;MTSTKLIFVYNADSGLFNTLTDIAHKLLSPQTYKCNLCAITHTALGMREEWKQFVENLPLPVEFLHKDELEQQYHLKSADLPAVYLASDAAELTLFITPEQINGCVQLEDLKQLIRDQLQSHLAHAK
;
A
#
# COMPACT_ATOMS: atom_id res chain seq x y z
N MET A 1 -25.12 -3.18 -5.55
CA MET A 1 -23.78 -2.98 -6.11
C MET A 1 -22.84 -3.20 -4.96
N THR A 2 -22.03 -4.27 -5.01
CA THR A 2 -21.04 -4.53 -3.97
C THR A 2 -19.88 -3.54 -4.15
N SER A 3 -19.59 -2.71 -3.17
CA SER A 3 -18.48 -1.77 -3.23
C SER A 3 -17.21 -2.49 -2.77
N THR A 4 -16.28 -2.70 -3.69
CA THR A 4 -14.96 -3.29 -3.40
C THR A 4 -13.91 -2.20 -3.51
N LYS A 5 -13.04 -2.07 -2.51
CA LYS A 5 -11.92 -1.11 -2.51
C LYS A 5 -10.58 -1.80 -2.28
N LEU A 6 -9.52 -1.21 -2.81
CA LEU A 6 -8.14 -1.59 -2.53
C LEU A 6 -7.63 -0.82 -1.32
N ILE A 7 -7.08 -1.53 -0.34
CA ILE A 7 -6.42 -0.93 0.82
C ILE A 7 -4.94 -1.24 0.75
N PHE A 8 -4.14 -0.21 0.50
CA PHE A 8 -2.69 -0.29 0.55
C PHE A 8 -2.22 -0.04 1.98
N VAL A 9 -1.51 -1.02 2.55
CA VAL A 9 -1.04 -0.94 3.92
C VAL A 9 0.48 -0.81 3.95
N TYR A 10 0.95 0.32 4.44
CA TYR A 10 2.38 0.58 4.66
C TYR A 10 2.87 -0.16 5.90
N ASN A 11 4.10 -0.70 5.83
CA ASN A 11 4.81 -1.24 7.00
C ASN A 11 5.49 -0.12 7.80
N ALA A 12 4.68 0.84 8.25
CA ALA A 12 5.09 1.97 9.07
C ALA A 12 3.92 2.36 9.96
N ASP A 13 4.19 3.01 11.10
CA ASP A 13 3.16 3.59 11.97
C ASP A 13 2.84 5.02 11.51
N SER A 14 1.56 5.43 11.57
CA SER A 14 1.06 6.73 11.10
C SER A 14 1.82 7.92 11.72
N GLY A 15 2.18 7.83 13.02
CA GLY A 15 2.96 8.85 13.72
C GLY A 15 4.40 9.03 13.22
N LEU A 16 4.97 8.01 12.58
CA LEU A 16 6.31 8.09 11.98
C LEU A 16 6.30 8.86 10.66
N PHE A 17 5.21 8.82 9.89
CA PHE A 17 5.10 9.56 8.63
C PHE A 17 5.04 11.08 8.84
N ASN A 18 4.30 11.51 9.87
CA ASN A 18 4.27 12.92 10.27
C ASN A 18 5.66 13.42 10.68
N THR A 19 6.46 12.59 11.37
CA THR A 19 7.81 12.96 11.82
C THR A 19 8.89 12.84 10.74
N LEU A 20 8.69 12.02 9.70
CA LEU A 20 9.60 11.94 8.55
C LEU A 20 9.63 13.22 7.72
N THR A 21 8.51 13.94 7.66
CA THR A 21 8.43 15.25 7.01
C THR A 21 9.28 16.29 7.74
N ASP A 22 9.34 16.21 9.09
CA ASP A 22 10.11 17.13 9.93
C ASP A 22 11.61 16.78 10.08
N ILE A 23 11.99 15.52 9.85
CA ILE A 23 13.34 15.00 10.13
C ILE A 23 14.08 14.63 8.82
N ALA A 24 13.77 15.32 7.72
CA ALA A 24 14.38 15.08 6.41
C ALA A 24 15.93 15.22 6.35
N HIS A 25 16.60 15.68 7.41
CA HIS A 25 18.05 15.89 7.43
C HIS A 25 18.86 15.21 8.54
N LYS A 26 18.31 14.39 9.45
CA LYS A 26 19.12 13.92 10.62
C LYS A 26 19.16 12.44 10.99
N LEU A 27 18.36 11.55 10.40
CA LEU A 27 18.40 10.13 10.78
C LEU A 27 18.42 9.22 9.55
N LEU A 28 19.51 9.36 8.80
CA LEU A 28 19.97 8.40 7.80
C LEU A 28 20.35 7.08 8.50
N SER A 29 19.37 6.23 8.76
CA SER A 29 19.62 4.78 8.76
C SER A 29 18.72 4.13 7.72
N PRO A 30 19.16 4.04 6.46
CA PRO A 30 18.47 3.28 5.42
C PRO A 30 18.25 1.80 5.79
N GLN A 31 18.89 1.29 6.86
CA GLN A 31 18.73 -0.09 7.35
C GLN A 31 17.48 -0.32 8.22
N THR A 32 16.83 0.74 8.73
CA THR A 32 15.65 0.59 9.61
C THR A 32 14.32 0.79 8.88
N TYR A 33 14.33 1.21 7.61
CA TYR A 33 13.11 1.43 6.83
C TYR A 33 12.70 0.15 6.08
N LYS A 34 11.95 -0.73 6.76
CA LYS A 34 11.52 -2.04 6.22
C LYS A 34 10.28 -1.97 5.30
N CYS A 35 9.91 -0.79 4.82
CA CYS A 35 8.73 -0.58 3.98
C CYS A 35 9.12 -0.32 2.52
N ASN A 36 9.19 -1.37 1.70
CA ASN A 36 9.49 -1.23 0.27
C ASN A 36 8.42 -0.41 -0.47
N LEU A 37 7.14 -0.62 -0.12
CA LEU A 37 6.03 0.16 -0.68
C LEU A 37 6.24 1.67 -0.49
N CYS A 38 6.65 2.08 0.72
CA CYS A 38 6.96 3.48 1.03
C CYS A 38 8.13 4.00 0.17
N ALA A 39 9.22 3.23 0.08
CA ALA A 39 10.41 3.60 -0.68
C ALA A 39 10.13 3.80 -2.17
N ILE A 40 9.25 2.97 -2.74
CA ILE A 40 8.86 3.04 -4.15
C ILE A 40 7.87 4.18 -4.41
N THR A 41 6.92 4.42 -3.50
CA THR A 41 5.80 5.36 -3.75
C THR A 41 6.05 6.78 -3.24
N HIS A 42 7.06 7.03 -2.40
CA HIS A 42 7.35 8.33 -1.81
C HIS A 42 8.73 8.88 -2.17
N THR A 43 8.87 10.18 -1.97
CA THR A 43 10.11 10.97 -2.00
C THR A 43 10.19 11.79 -0.71
N ALA A 44 11.29 12.51 -0.50
CA ALA A 44 11.43 13.44 0.64
C ALA A 44 10.35 14.55 0.67
N LEU A 45 9.68 14.80 -0.46
CA LEU A 45 8.61 15.81 -0.57
C LEU A 45 7.20 15.21 -0.43
N GLY A 46 7.09 13.89 -0.22
CA GLY A 46 5.82 13.18 -0.14
C GLY A 46 5.60 12.17 -1.27
N MET A 47 4.34 11.80 -1.47
CA MET A 47 3.94 10.79 -2.45
C MET A 47 4.32 11.21 -3.87
N ARG A 48 4.87 10.29 -4.66
CA ARG A 48 5.22 10.54 -6.07
C ARG A 48 3.95 10.87 -6.84
N GLU A 49 3.96 11.98 -7.57
CA GLU A 49 2.83 12.41 -8.39
C GLU A 49 2.42 11.35 -9.41
N GLU A 50 3.41 10.68 -10.01
CA GLU A 50 3.19 9.57 -10.93
C GLU A 50 2.47 8.37 -10.29
N TRP A 51 2.75 8.09 -9.01
CA TRP A 51 2.06 7.04 -8.26
C TRP A 51 0.63 7.44 -7.92
N LYS A 52 0.44 8.68 -7.46
CA LYS A 52 -0.86 9.25 -7.15
C LYS A 52 -1.80 9.20 -8.36
N GLN A 53 -1.34 9.66 -9.52
CA GLN A 53 -2.11 9.62 -10.76
C GLN A 53 -2.47 8.18 -11.15
N PHE A 54 -1.56 7.22 -10.94
CA PHE A 54 -1.86 5.82 -11.23
C PHE A 54 -3.00 5.27 -10.35
N VAL A 55 -2.95 5.48 -9.03
CA VAL A 55 -3.98 4.95 -8.12
C VAL A 55 -5.34 5.62 -8.29
N GLU A 56 -5.37 6.91 -8.62
CA GLU A 56 -6.61 7.64 -8.92
C GLU A 56 -7.31 7.13 -10.19
N ASN A 57 -6.58 6.49 -11.10
CA ASN A 57 -7.10 5.92 -12.34
C ASN A 57 -7.40 4.42 -12.25
N LEU A 58 -7.29 3.80 -11.07
CA LEU A 58 -7.63 2.39 -10.89
C LEU A 58 -9.15 2.18 -10.95
N PRO A 59 -9.62 1.02 -11.45
CA PRO A 59 -11.04 0.71 -11.57
C PRO A 59 -11.73 0.50 -10.21
N LEU A 60 -10.96 0.36 -9.13
CA LEU A 60 -11.45 0.22 -7.76
C LEU A 60 -11.05 1.44 -6.94
N PRO A 61 -11.91 1.94 -6.04
CA PRO A 61 -11.52 2.92 -5.03
C PRO A 61 -10.29 2.47 -4.25
N VAL A 62 -9.42 3.42 -3.92
CA VAL A 62 -8.16 3.17 -3.22
C VAL A 62 -8.15 3.90 -1.89
N GLU A 63 -7.68 3.20 -0.86
CA GLU A 63 -7.39 3.75 0.46
C GLU A 63 -5.97 3.36 0.89
N PHE A 64 -5.34 4.24 1.67
CA PHE A 64 -4.02 4.03 2.21
C PHE A 64 -4.09 4.02 3.72
N LEU A 65 -3.54 2.97 4.33
CA LEU A 65 -3.43 2.82 5.78
C LEU A 65 -1.98 2.56 6.19
N HIS A 66 -1.65 2.93 7.40
CA HIS A 66 -0.49 2.49 8.14
C HIS A 66 -0.80 1.23 8.94
N LYS A 67 0.25 0.60 9.47
CA LYS A 67 0.12 -0.64 10.25
C LYS A 67 -0.80 -0.47 11.46
N ASP A 68 -0.64 0.61 12.20
CA ASP A 68 -1.45 0.95 13.37
C ASP A 68 -2.90 1.27 12.98
N GLU A 69 -3.12 1.94 11.85
CA GLU A 69 -4.47 2.22 11.34
C GLU A 69 -5.19 0.95 10.88
N LEU A 70 -4.48 0.01 10.25
CA LEU A 70 -5.01 -1.32 9.90
C LEU A 70 -5.46 -2.07 11.15
N GLU A 71 -4.64 -2.08 12.20
CA GLU A 71 -5.00 -2.70 13.48
C GLU A 71 -6.21 -2.02 14.13
N GLN A 72 -6.28 -0.69 14.10
CA GLN A 72 -7.38 0.05 14.72
C GLN A 72 -8.71 -0.14 13.98
N GLN A 73 -8.69 -0.11 12.65
CA GLN A 73 -9.91 -0.17 11.84
C GLN A 73 -10.39 -1.62 11.61
N TYR A 74 -9.46 -2.54 11.34
CA TYR A 74 -9.75 -3.90 10.90
C TYR A 74 -9.33 -4.98 11.91
N HIS A 75 -8.77 -4.60 13.06
CA HIS A 75 -8.34 -5.52 14.12
C HIS A 75 -7.31 -6.57 13.67
N LEU A 76 -6.58 -6.29 12.58
CA LEU A 76 -5.63 -7.21 11.96
C LEU A 76 -4.19 -6.94 12.44
N LYS A 77 -3.81 -7.56 13.56
CA LYS A 77 -2.53 -7.27 14.27
C LYS A 77 -1.29 -8.02 13.75
N SER A 78 -1.49 -9.13 13.05
CA SER A 78 -0.42 -10.07 12.65
C SER A 78 -0.30 -10.21 11.13
N ALA A 79 -0.65 -9.16 10.39
CA ALA A 79 -0.41 -9.10 8.96
C ALA A 79 1.08 -8.93 8.68
N ASP A 80 1.62 -9.73 7.77
CA ASP A 80 2.88 -9.41 7.14
C ASP A 80 2.67 -8.17 6.24
N LEU A 81 3.57 -7.20 6.35
CA LEU A 81 3.46 -5.89 5.69
C LEU A 81 4.81 -5.52 5.03
N PRO A 82 4.80 -4.70 3.96
CA PRO A 82 3.65 -4.01 3.36
C PRO A 82 2.74 -4.97 2.57
N ALA A 83 1.46 -4.66 2.41
CA ALA A 83 0.51 -5.50 1.67
C ALA A 83 -0.61 -4.68 1.03
N VAL A 84 -1.30 -5.25 0.05
CA VAL A 84 -2.56 -4.71 -0.49
C VAL A 84 -3.68 -5.67 -0.20
N TYR A 85 -4.80 -5.17 0.31
CA TYR A 85 -6.00 -5.93 0.60
C TYR A 85 -7.17 -5.48 -0.28
N LEU A 86 -8.06 -6.40 -0.60
CA LEU A 86 -9.42 -6.09 -1.06
C LEU A 86 -10.34 -6.02 0.15
N ALA A 87 -11.03 -4.91 0.31
CA ALA A 87 -12.11 -4.76 1.27
C ALA A 87 -13.46 -4.89 0.54
N SER A 88 -14.30 -5.79 1.03
CA SER A 88 -15.70 -5.91 0.63
C SER A 88 -16.61 -5.07 1.54
N ASP A 89 -17.89 -4.90 1.17
CA ASP A 89 -18.89 -4.18 1.98
C ASP A 89 -19.07 -4.77 3.39
N ALA A 90 -18.73 -6.04 3.61
CA ALA A 90 -18.79 -6.69 4.92
C ALA A 90 -17.61 -6.31 5.83
N ALA A 91 -16.74 -5.37 5.40
CA ALA A 91 -15.47 -5.04 6.03
C ALA A 91 -14.49 -6.23 6.14
N GLU A 92 -14.72 -7.29 5.36
CA GLU A 92 -13.79 -8.41 5.26
C GLU A 92 -12.61 -8.03 4.36
N LEU A 93 -11.41 -8.17 4.91
CA LEU A 93 -10.17 -8.00 4.17
C LEU A 93 -9.69 -9.32 3.59
N THR A 94 -9.50 -9.34 2.27
CA THR A 94 -8.83 -10.45 1.58
C THR A 94 -7.47 -9.96 1.11
N LEU A 95 -6.40 -10.71 1.40
CA LEU A 95 -5.07 -10.40 0.92
C LEU A 95 -5.05 -10.45 -0.61
N PHE A 96 -4.69 -9.34 -1.24
CA PHE A 96 -4.69 -9.16 -2.70
C PHE A 96 -3.29 -9.17 -3.28
N ILE A 97 -2.36 -8.48 -2.62
CA ILE A 97 -0.93 -8.50 -2.97
C ILE A 97 -0.14 -8.72 -1.69
N THR A 98 0.67 -9.78 -1.71
CA THR A 98 1.50 -10.20 -0.59
C THR A 98 2.71 -9.28 -0.39
N PRO A 99 3.29 -9.25 0.82
CA PRO A 99 4.56 -8.57 1.06
C PRO A 99 5.70 -9.08 0.20
N GLU A 100 5.76 -10.38 -0.07
CA GLU A 100 6.79 -10.98 -0.92
C GLU A 100 6.74 -10.41 -2.34
N GLN A 101 5.54 -10.26 -2.91
CA GLN A 101 5.35 -9.67 -4.23
C GLN A 101 5.76 -8.18 -4.24
N ILE A 102 5.35 -7.41 -3.22
CA ILE A 102 5.70 -5.99 -3.12
C ILE A 102 7.20 -5.80 -2.90
N ASN A 103 7.84 -6.63 -2.07
CA ASN A 103 9.27 -6.57 -1.80
C ASN A 103 10.10 -7.08 -2.98
N GLY A 104 9.50 -7.80 -3.93
CA GLY A 104 10.11 -8.17 -5.21
C GLY A 104 10.13 -7.03 -6.24
N CYS A 105 9.33 -5.98 -6.07
CA CYS A 105 9.35 -4.79 -6.93
C CYS A 105 10.58 -3.93 -6.60
N VAL A 106 11.33 -3.52 -7.62
CA VAL A 106 12.53 -2.67 -7.44
C VAL A 106 12.21 -1.21 -7.74
N GLN A 107 11.29 -0.96 -8.66
CA GLN A 107 10.91 0.37 -9.14
C GLN A 107 9.40 0.53 -9.25
N LEU A 108 8.96 1.79 -9.44
CA LEU A 108 7.55 2.15 -9.49
C LEU A 108 6.78 1.42 -10.60
N GLU A 109 7.38 1.21 -11.77
CA GLU A 109 6.70 0.52 -12.86
C GLU A 109 6.46 -0.97 -12.55
N ASP A 110 7.37 -1.63 -11.83
CA ASP A 110 7.18 -3.03 -11.41
C ASP A 110 5.94 -3.17 -10.51
N LEU A 111 5.78 -2.22 -9.57
CA LEU A 111 4.64 -2.18 -8.66
C LEU A 111 3.33 -1.90 -9.42
N LYS A 112 3.35 -0.93 -10.35
CA LYS A 112 2.19 -0.64 -11.20
C LYS A 112 1.78 -1.86 -12.03
N GLN A 113 2.75 -2.55 -12.62
CA GLN A 113 2.48 -3.72 -13.44
C GLN A 113 1.90 -4.86 -12.61
N LEU A 114 2.48 -5.14 -11.44
CA LEU A 114 1.96 -6.13 -10.49
C LEU A 114 0.49 -5.86 -10.13
N ILE A 115 0.13 -4.60 -9.88
CA ILE A 115 -1.25 -4.21 -9.55
C ILE A 115 -2.18 -4.40 -10.75
N ARG A 116 -1.76 -4.01 -11.96
CA ARG A 116 -2.54 -4.22 -13.19
C ARG A 116 -2.82 -5.70 -13.42
N ASP A 117 -1.81 -6.55 -13.30
CA ASP A 117 -1.92 -8.00 -13.53
C ASP A 117 -2.87 -8.67 -12.53
N GLN A 118 -2.77 -8.28 -11.25
CA GLN A 118 -3.66 -8.75 -10.20
C GLN A 118 -5.11 -8.29 -10.43
N LEU A 119 -5.32 -7.03 -10.81
CA LEU A 119 -6.64 -6.50 -11.13
C LEU A 119 -7.26 -7.17 -12.35
N GLN A 120 -6.48 -7.40 -13.40
CA GLN A 120 -6.96 -8.09 -14.59
C GLN A 120 -7.41 -9.52 -14.25
N SER A 121 -6.64 -10.24 -13.43
CA SER A 121 -6.98 -11.58 -12.97
C SER A 121 -8.27 -11.57 -12.14
N HIS A 122 -8.38 -10.64 -11.18
CA HIS A 122 -9.58 -10.50 -10.35
C HIS A 122 -10.84 -10.19 -11.16
N LEU A 123 -10.78 -9.23 -12.10
CA LEU A 123 -11.90 -8.83 -12.93
C LEU A 123 -12.29 -9.91 -13.96
N ALA A 124 -11.33 -10.73 -14.42
CA ALA A 124 -11.61 -11.86 -15.30
C ALA A 124 -12.36 -12.99 -14.58
N HIS A 125 -12.12 -13.19 -13.29
CA HIS A 125 -12.79 -14.21 -12.48
C HIS A 125 -14.11 -13.73 -11.83
N ALA A 126 -14.35 -12.42 -11.78
CA ALA A 126 -15.58 -11.82 -11.27
C ALA A 126 -16.73 -11.77 -12.32
N LYS A 127 -16.51 -12.34 -13.51
CA LYS A 127 -17.45 -12.36 -14.65
C LYS A 127 -18.10 -13.73 -14.79
#